data_AF-A0A1H8MHL2-F1
#
_entry.id   AF-A0A1H8MHL2-F1
#
_cell.length_a   1.000
_cell.length_b   1.000
_cell.length_c   1.000
_cell.angle_alpha   90.00
_cell.angle_beta   90.00
_cell.angle_gamma   90.00
#
_symmetry.space_group_name_H-M   'P 1'
#
loop_
_entity.id
_entity.type
_entity.pdbx_description
1 polymer ?
#
loop_
_entity_poly.entity_id
_entity_poly.type
_entity_poly.pdbx_seq_one_letter_code
_entity_poly.pdbx_strand_id
1 'polypeptide(L)'
;MTRPAQRRELAEKAVATKGVSIALACRAFGVSETCFRYSPKRDAENEFIADLLEGLTKAHRTWGFGLCFLHMRNVQGHPWNHKRVHRIYCALELNLRIKPRRRIKREKPEELSVPEAPNTVWSMDFMADRLADGRQFRLLNVLDDFNREGLGV
;
A
#
# COMPACT_ATOMS: atom_id res chain seq x y z
N MET A 1 10.71 -24.57 -9.14
CA MET A 1 11.54 -23.83 -10.12
C MET A 1 12.29 -22.72 -9.39
N THR A 2 13.62 -22.78 -9.30
CA THR A 2 14.44 -21.67 -8.78
C THR A 2 14.50 -20.54 -9.82
N ARG A 3 14.27 -19.29 -9.40
CA ARG A 3 14.33 -18.11 -10.30
C ARG A 3 15.77 -17.93 -10.80
N PRO A 4 16.00 -17.41 -12.03
CA PRO A 4 17.35 -17.21 -12.57
C PRO A 4 18.28 -16.39 -11.64
N ALA A 5 17.74 -15.37 -10.98
CA ALA A 5 18.47 -14.58 -9.98
C ALA A 5 18.95 -15.40 -8.78
N GLN A 6 18.13 -16.34 -8.29
CA GLN A 6 18.49 -17.24 -7.18
C GLN A 6 19.58 -18.23 -7.59
N ARG A 7 19.57 -18.71 -8.85
CA ARG A 7 20.62 -19.61 -9.35
C ARG A 7 21.99 -18.92 -9.41
N ARG A 8 22.01 -17.64 -9.80
CA ARG A 8 23.24 -16.84 -9.79
C ARG A 8 23.78 -16.64 -8.38
N GLU A 9 22.91 -16.28 -7.44
CA GLU A 9 23.28 -16.10 -6.03
C GLU A 9 23.83 -17.40 -5.40
N LEU A 10 23.25 -18.56 -5.74
CA LEU A 10 23.75 -19.86 -5.31
C LEU A 10 25.14 -20.17 -5.89
N ALA A 11 25.38 -19.83 -7.16
CA ALA A 11 26.70 -19.98 -7.78
C ALA A 11 27.75 -19.07 -7.11
N GLU A 12 27.39 -17.81 -6.81
CA GLU A 12 28.26 -16.86 -6.10
C GLU A 12 28.62 -17.38 -4.70
N LYS A 13 27.63 -17.89 -3.95
CA LYS A 13 27.86 -18.53 -2.63
C LYS A 13 28.77 -19.75 -2.73
N ALA A 14 28.59 -20.61 -3.74
CA ALA A 14 29.42 -21.79 -3.90
C ALA A 14 30.90 -21.44 -4.16
N VAL A 15 31.16 -20.44 -5.00
CA VAL A 15 32.52 -19.93 -5.25
C VAL A 15 33.13 -19.37 -3.96
N ALA A 16 32.36 -18.55 -3.22
CA ALA A 16 32.84 -17.90 -2.00
C ALA A 16 33.09 -18.89 -0.84
N THR A 17 32.18 -19.84 -0.61
CA THR A 17 32.23 -20.72 0.57
C THR A 17 33.06 -21.99 0.32
N LYS A 18 33.05 -22.52 -0.90
CA LYS A 18 33.71 -23.80 -1.23
C LYS A 18 34.98 -23.65 -2.08
N GLY A 19 35.34 -22.42 -2.48
CA GLY A 19 36.54 -22.16 -3.29
C GLY A 19 36.54 -22.82 -4.67
N VAL A 20 35.37 -23.23 -5.16
CA VAL A 20 35.24 -23.84 -6.50
C VAL A 20 35.39 -22.80 -7.60
N SER A 21 35.94 -23.21 -8.75
CA SER A 21 36.10 -22.31 -9.88
C SER A 21 34.75 -21.80 -10.41
N ILE A 22 34.75 -20.57 -10.95
CA ILE A 22 33.55 -19.93 -11.51
C ILE A 22 32.89 -20.83 -12.56
N ALA A 23 33.69 -21.47 -13.43
CA ALA A 23 33.21 -22.39 -14.46
C ALA A 23 32.52 -23.64 -13.88
N LEU A 24 33.00 -24.17 -12.75
CA LEU A 24 32.39 -25.30 -12.08
C LEU A 24 31.06 -24.91 -11.41
N ALA A 25 31.03 -23.77 -10.72
CA ALA A 25 29.81 -23.25 -10.11
C ALA A 25 28.74 -22.92 -11.16
N CYS A 26 29.12 -22.25 -12.25
CA CYS A 26 28.21 -21.90 -13.35
C CYS A 26 27.58 -23.15 -13.99
N ARG A 27 28.37 -24.20 -14.24
CA ARG A 27 27.85 -25.49 -14.75
C ARG A 27 26.93 -26.18 -13.75
N ALA A 28 27.29 -26.20 -12.47
CA ALA A 28 26.49 -26.86 -11.43
C ALA A 28 25.11 -26.22 -11.22
N PHE A 29 25.02 -24.88 -11.33
CA PHE A 29 23.77 -24.13 -11.11
C PHE A 29 23.06 -23.71 -12.41
N GLY A 30 23.60 -24.04 -13.58
CA GLY A 30 23.00 -23.71 -14.88
C GLY A 30 22.95 -22.21 -15.16
N VAL A 31 24.04 -21.49 -14.85
CA VAL A 31 24.20 -20.05 -15.06
C VAL A 31 25.32 -19.83 -16.10
N SER A 32 25.18 -18.88 -17.02
CA SER A 32 26.28 -18.55 -17.93
C SER A 32 27.37 -17.78 -17.19
N GLU A 33 28.63 -18.00 -17.55
CA GLU A 33 29.73 -17.25 -16.92
C GLU A 33 29.66 -15.74 -17.18
N THR A 34 29.06 -15.32 -18.30
CA THR A 34 28.79 -13.90 -18.59
C THR A 34 27.79 -13.30 -17.62
N CYS A 35 26.72 -14.04 -17.28
CA CYS A 35 25.73 -13.62 -16.30
C CYS A 35 26.32 -13.59 -14.88
N PHE A 36 27.19 -14.55 -14.55
CA PHE A 36 27.92 -14.59 -13.29
C PHE A 36 28.84 -13.38 -13.12
N ARG A 37 29.62 -13.05 -14.16
CA ARG A 37 30.55 -11.90 -14.14
C ARG A 37 29.84 -10.54 -14.29
N TYR A 38 28.58 -10.53 -14.72
CA TYR A 38 27.82 -9.31 -14.88
C TYR A 38 27.50 -8.68 -13.52
N SER A 39 28.11 -7.53 -13.26
CA SER A 39 27.70 -6.65 -12.18
C SER A 39 26.82 -5.53 -12.72
N PRO A 40 25.65 -5.25 -12.11
CA PRO A 40 24.88 -4.07 -12.43
C PRO A 40 25.78 -2.84 -12.24
N LYS A 41 25.89 -2.00 -13.27
CA LYS A 41 26.58 -0.72 -13.10
C LYS A 41 25.79 0.10 -12.08
N ARG A 42 26.41 0.38 -10.93
CA ARG A 42 25.93 1.40 -10.00
C ARG A 42 26.04 2.73 -10.73
N ASP A 43 24.89 3.23 -11.13
CA ASP A 43 24.78 4.50 -11.80
C ASP A 43 24.46 5.53 -10.72
N ALA A 44 25.37 6.48 -10.48
CA ALA A 44 25.16 7.57 -9.53
C ALA A 44 23.86 8.33 -9.83
N GLU A 45 23.43 8.34 -11.10
CA GLU A 45 22.15 8.93 -11.50
C GLU A 45 20.95 8.14 -10.94
N ASN A 46 21.05 6.81 -10.79
CA ASN A 46 19.97 6.03 -10.16
C ASN A 46 19.83 6.36 -8.67
N GLU A 47 20.94 6.58 -7.97
CA GLU A 47 20.93 7.02 -6.57
C GLU A 47 20.30 8.41 -6.45
N PHE A 48 20.67 9.33 -7.34
CA PHE A 48 20.04 10.65 -7.40
C PHE A 48 18.53 10.60 -7.68
N ILE A 49 18.08 9.74 -8.61
CA ILE A 49 16.65 9.51 -8.87
C ILE A 49 15.95 8.96 -7.63
N ALA A 50 16.61 8.05 -6.90
CA ALA A 50 16.05 7.44 -5.70
C ALA A 50 15.85 8.49 -4.58
N ASP A 51 16.87 9.30 -4.31
CA ASP A 51 16.81 10.37 -3.30
C ASP A 51 15.69 11.38 -3.60
N LEU A 52 15.56 11.75 -4.88
CA LEU A 52 14.53 12.67 -5.34
C LEU A 52 13.12 12.08 -5.17
N LEU A 53 12.94 10.81 -5.50
CA LEU A 53 11.67 10.09 -5.28
C LEU A 53 11.31 10.00 -3.80
N GLU A 54 12.28 9.69 -2.93
CA GLU A 54 12.07 9.69 -1.49
C GLU A 54 11.69 11.07 -0.96
N GLY A 55 12.39 12.12 -1.40
CA GLY A 55 12.08 13.50 -1.03
C GLY A 55 10.65 13.89 -1.42
N LEU A 56 10.26 13.62 -2.67
CA LEU A 56 8.92 13.92 -3.17
C LEU A 56 7.83 13.14 -2.42
N THR A 57 8.05 11.85 -2.14
CA THR A 57 7.05 11.03 -1.44
C THR A 57 6.93 11.35 0.06
N LYS A 58 7.99 11.90 0.67
CA LYS A 58 7.98 12.46 2.03
C LYS A 58 7.23 13.80 2.07
N ALA A 59 7.53 14.71 1.15
CA ALA A 59 6.87 16.02 1.05
C ALA A 59 5.38 15.91 0.67
N HIS A 60 5.07 15.07 -0.32
CA HIS A 60 3.73 14.91 -0.87
C HIS A 60 3.19 13.49 -0.64
N ARG A 61 2.72 13.25 0.59
CA ARG A 61 2.24 11.93 1.04
C ARG A 61 1.08 11.32 0.23
N THR A 62 0.35 12.10 -0.54
CA THR A 62 -0.79 11.65 -1.37
C THR A 62 -0.38 11.32 -2.80
N TRP A 63 0.83 11.71 -3.21
CA TRP A 63 1.30 11.49 -4.58
C TRP A 63 1.68 10.03 -4.79
N GLY A 64 1.12 9.45 -5.86
CA GLY A 64 1.59 8.18 -6.42
C GLY A 64 2.69 8.40 -7.46
N PHE A 65 3.22 7.31 -7.98
CA PHE A 65 4.29 7.31 -8.98
C PHE A 65 4.07 8.30 -10.15
N GLY A 66 2.86 8.32 -10.73
CA GLY A 66 2.57 9.19 -11.89
C GLY A 66 2.78 10.67 -11.61
N LEU A 67 2.36 11.15 -10.43
CA LEU A 67 2.55 12.55 -10.03
C LEU A 67 4.02 12.85 -9.75
N CYS A 68 4.72 11.96 -9.05
CA CYS A 68 6.17 12.11 -8.84
C CYS A 68 6.92 12.18 -10.17
N PHE A 69 6.63 11.28 -11.11
CA PHE A 69 7.28 11.25 -12.41
C PHE A 69 6.99 12.50 -13.24
N LEU A 70 5.72 12.93 -13.32
CA LEU A 70 5.35 14.15 -14.05
C LEU A 70 5.99 15.39 -13.46
N HIS A 71 6.12 15.48 -12.14
CA HIS A 71 6.82 16.59 -11.48
C HIS A 71 8.30 16.62 -11.85
N MET A 72 8.99 15.48 -11.74
CA MET A 72 10.41 15.38 -12.12
C MET A 72 10.64 15.71 -13.59
N ARG A 73 9.73 15.31 -14.47
CA ARG A 73 9.88 15.53 -15.91
C ARG A 73 9.49 16.94 -16.37
N ASN A 74 8.39 17.48 -15.86
CA ASN A 74 7.81 18.73 -16.39
C ASN A 74 8.20 19.96 -15.56
N VAL A 75 8.44 19.80 -14.26
CA VAL A 75 8.79 20.92 -13.36
C VAL A 75 10.30 21.01 -13.17
N GLN A 76 10.94 19.88 -12.86
CA GLN A 76 12.40 19.82 -12.69
C GLN A 76 13.15 19.60 -14.01
N GLY A 77 12.45 19.21 -15.08
CA GLY A 77 13.01 19.11 -16.43
C GLY A 77 13.87 17.88 -16.69
N HIS A 78 13.80 16.83 -15.86
CA HIS A 78 14.64 15.65 -16.03
C HIS A 78 14.16 14.78 -17.23
N PRO A 79 15.03 14.48 -18.22
CA PRO A 79 14.65 13.77 -19.44
C PRO A 79 14.62 12.24 -19.29
N TRP A 80 14.54 11.71 -18.07
CA TRP A 80 14.65 10.28 -17.80
C TRP A 80 13.50 9.46 -18.39
N ASN A 81 13.82 8.21 -18.72
CA ASN A 81 12.85 7.23 -19.21
C ASN A 81 11.90 6.80 -18.08
N HIS A 82 10.59 6.89 -18.33
CA HIS A 82 9.52 6.46 -17.42
C HIS A 82 9.73 5.06 -16.84
N LYS A 83 10.11 4.07 -17.66
CA LYS A 83 10.32 2.68 -17.22
C LYS A 83 11.50 2.55 -16.24
N ARG A 84 12.54 3.36 -16.43
CA ARG A 84 13.71 3.39 -15.54
C ARG A 84 13.32 3.93 -14.17
N VAL A 85 12.66 5.08 -14.13
CA VAL A 85 12.20 5.71 -12.88
C VAL A 85 11.20 4.80 -12.16
N HIS A 86 10.25 4.18 -12.90
CA HIS A 86 9.30 3.24 -12.31
C HIS A 86 9.98 2.03 -11.65
N ARG A 87 11.02 1.47 -12.28
CA ARG A 87 11.78 0.36 -11.71
C ARG A 87 12.49 0.76 -10.41
N ILE A 88 13.04 1.97 -10.35
CA ILE A 88 13.66 2.50 -9.12
C ILE A 88 12.59 2.72 -8.04
N TYR A 89 11.44 3.30 -8.41
CA TYR A 89 10.30 3.49 -7.52
C TYR A 89 9.82 2.17 -6.89
N CYS A 90 9.72 1.10 -7.69
CA CYS A 90 9.38 -0.22 -7.18
C CYS A 90 10.50 -0.86 -6.35
N ALA A 91 11.77 -0.63 -6.69
CA ALA A 91 12.90 -1.12 -5.91
C ALA A 91 12.98 -0.48 -4.51
N LEU A 92 12.50 0.76 -4.37
CA LEU A 92 12.32 1.46 -3.09
C LEU A 92 11.01 1.06 -2.37
N GLU A 93 10.24 0.12 -2.92
CA GLU A 93 8.96 -0.36 -2.38
C GLU A 93 7.91 0.75 -2.17
N LEU A 94 8.07 1.92 -2.80
CA LEU A 94 7.15 3.04 -2.68
C LEU A 94 5.76 2.72 -3.25
N ASN A 95 5.66 1.70 -4.10
CA ASN A 95 4.41 1.17 -4.64
C ASN A 95 3.60 0.36 -3.61
N LEU A 96 4.22 -0.12 -2.53
CA LEU A 96 3.56 -0.94 -1.50
C LEU A 96 2.94 -0.10 -0.38
N ARG A 97 2.83 1.20 -0.58
CA ARG A 97 2.37 2.13 0.45
C ARG A 97 0.93 1.84 0.87
N ILE A 98 0.78 1.28 2.07
CA ILE A 98 -0.52 1.03 2.70
C ILE A 98 -1.16 2.38 3.06
N LYS A 99 -2.38 2.61 2.56
CA LYS A 99 -3.16 3.79 2.93
C LYS A 99 -3.42 3.75 4.44
N PRO A 100 -2.96 4.74 5.21
CA PRO A 100 -3.22 4.74 6.65
C PRO A 100 -4.72 4.80 6.87
N ARG A 101 -5.26 3.87 7.67
CA ARG A 101 -6.66 3.88 8.08
C ARG A 101 -6.85 5.12 8.96
N ARG A 102 -7.38 6.20 8.38
CA ARG A 102 -7.77 7.39 9.14
C ARG A 102 -8.99 7.02 9.98
N ARG A 103 -8.77 6.67 11.25
CA ARG A 103 -9.86 6.59 12.23
C ARG A 103 -10.26 8.03 12.55
N ILE A 104 -11.52 8.37 12.32
CA ILE A 104 -12.06 9.66 12.73
C ILE A 104 -11.89 9.72 14.25
N LYS A 105 -11.17 10.74 14.74
CA LYS A 105 -11.12 11.05 16.17
C LYS A 105 -12.51 11.60 16.51
N ARG A 106 -13.32 10.80 17.18
CA ARG A 106 -14.58 11.25 17.78
C ARG A 106 -14.26 11.73 19.19
N GLU A 107 -14.83 12.87 19.58
CA GLU A 107 -14.87 13.24 20.98
C GLU A 107 -15.61 12.15 21.76
N LYS A 108 -15.22 11.94 23.03
CA LYS A 108 -15.90 10.98 23.88
C LYS A 108 -17.33 11.52 24.07
N PRO A 109 -18.39 10.81 23.63
CA PRO A 109 -19.74 11.29 23.87
C PRO A 109 -19.98 11.38 25.38
N GLU A 110 -20.75 12.38 25.79
CA GLU A 110 -21.24 12.51 27.16
C GLU A 110 -22.09 11.28 27.53
N GLU A 111 -22.25 11.04 28.83
CA GLU A 111 -23.09 9.95 29.31
C GLU A 111 -24.54 10.20 28.86
N LEU A 112 -25.19 9.15 28.33
CA LEU A 112 -26.58 9.23 27.88
C LEU A 112 -27.49 9.50 29.08
N SER A 113 -28.26 10.58 29.05
CA SER A 113 -29.30 10.84 30.04
C SER A 113 -30.47 9.88 29.83
N VAL A 114 -30.91 9.22 30.89
CA VAL A 114 -32.13 8.40 30.87
C VAL A 114 -33.27 9.28 31.39
N PRO A 115 -34.36 9.48 30.62
CA PRO A 115 -35.52 10.25 31.09
C PRO A 115 -36.18 9.57 32.31
N GLU A 116 -36.84 10.35 33.17
CA GLU A 116 -37.52 9.83 34.38
C GLU A 116 -38.97 9.38 34.10
N ALA A 117 -39.51 9.71 32.93
CA ALA A 117 -40.90 9.45 32.54
C ALA A 117 -41.01 9.07 31.05
N PRO A 118 -42.01 8.24 30.67
CA PRO A 118 -42.29 7.91 29.28
C PRO A 118 -42.71 9.15 28.49
N ASN A 119 -42.54 9.11 27.17
CA ASN A 119 -42.88 10.17 26.22
C ASN A 119 -42.15 11.50 26.44
N THR A 120 -40.94 11.45 27.02
CA THR A 120 -40.12 12.65 27.27
C THR A 120 -38.98 12.78 26.26
N VAL A 121 -38.33 11.67 25.91
CA VAL A 121 -37.21 11.62 24.96
C VAL A 121 -37.39 10.42 24.04
N TRP A 122 -37.17 10.63 22.74
CA TRP A 122 -37.26 9.59 21.73
C TRP A 122 -35.94 9.46 20.97
N SER A 123 -35.47 8.23 20.82
CA SER A 123 -34.39 7.89 19.90
C SER A 123 -34.97 7.53 18.55
N MET A 124 -34.41 8.12 17.50
CA MET A 124 -34.80 7.85 16.11
C MET A 124 -33.60 7.29 15.35
N ASP A 125 -33.79 6.17 14.67
CA ASP A 125 -32.79 5.62 13.76
C ASP A 125 -33.38 5.22 12.40
N PHE A 126 -32.49 5.10 11.42
CA PHE A 126 -32.83 4.57 10.10
C PHE A 126 -32.10 3.25 9.91
N MET A 127 -32.85 2.19 9.71
CA MET A 127 -32.30 0.89 9.35
C MET A 127 -32.47 0.67 7.85
N ALA A 128 -31.43 0.20 7.16
CA ALA A 128 -31.49 -0.14 5.75
C ALA A 128 -31.27 -1.64 5.58
N ASP A 129 -32.15 -2.31 4.84
CA ASP A 129 -32.06 -3.74 4.58
C ASP A 129 -32.56 -4.10 3.16
N ARG A 130 -32.44 -5.37 2.79
CA ARG A 130 -32.83 -5.90 1.48
C ARG A 130 -33.75 -7.10 1.61
N LEU A 131 -34.78 -7.11 0.78
CA LEU A 131 -35.64 -8.27 0.60
C LEU A 131 -34.92 -9.37 -0.20
N ALA A 132 -35.44 -10.60 -0.13
CA ALA A 132 -34.89 -11.74 -0.86
C ALA A 132 -34.83 -11.53 -2.40
N ASP A 133 -35.68 -10.64 -2.93
CA ASP A 133 -35.69 -10.24 -4.34
C ASP A 133 -34.70 -9.11 -4.69
N GLY A 134 -33.91 -8.65 -3.71
CA GLY A 134 -32.88 -7.62 -3.89
C GLY A 134 -33.38 -6.18 -3.78
N ARG A 135 -34.68 -5.94 -3.58
CA ARG A 135 -35.20 -4.59 -3.33
C ARG A 135 -34.67 -4.05 -2.00
N GLN A 136 -34.14 -2.83 -2.04
CA GLN A 136 -33.70 -2.11 -0.85
C GLN A 136 -34.87 -1.38 -0.21
N PHE A 137 -34.95 -1.42 1.11
CA PHE A 137 -35.89 -0.61 1.87
C PHE A 137 -35.17 0.06 3.05
N ARG A 138 -35.80 1.10 3.58
CA ARG A 138 -35.36 1.78 4.79
C ARG A 138 -36.54 1.89 5.74
N LEU A 139 -36.31 1.54 7.00
CA LEU A 139 -37.27 1.69 8.09
C LEU A 139 -36.86 2.87 8.96
N LEU A 140 -37.86 3.57 9.49
CA LEU A 140 -37.67 4.62 10.47
C LEU A 140 -38.10 4.07 11.82
N ASN A 141 -37.16 3.72 12.69
CA ASN A 141 -37.53 3.27 14.01
C ASN A 141 -37.56 4.46 14.96
N VAL A 142 -38.68 4.63 15.65
CA VAL A 142 -38.84 5.60 16.73
C VAL A 142 -39.06 4.84 18.02
N LEU A 143 -38.14 5.00 18.97
CA LEU A 143 -38.15 4.33 20.26
C LEU A 143 -38.26 5.36 21.38
N ASP A 144 -39.03 5.03 22.41
CA ASP A 144 -39.03 5.77 23.66
C ASP A 144 -37.82 5.39 24.53
N ASP A 145 -37.08 6.38 25.01
CA ASP A 145 -35.83 6.15 25.73
C ASP A 145 -36.03 5.67 27.17
N PHE A 146 -37.23 5.88 27.75
CA PHE A 146 -37.56 5.44 29.11
C PHE A 146 -37.93 3.95 29.12
N ASN A 147 -38.95 3.57 28.36
CA ASN A 147 -39.52 2.21 28.40
C ASN A 147 -39.10 1.32 27.22
N ARG A 148 -38.33 1.85 26.26
CA ARG A 148 -37.90 1.16 25.02
C ARG A 148 -39.06 0.70 24.14
N GLU A 149 -40.22 1.34 24.25
CA GLU A 149 -41.38 1.07 23.42
C GLU A 149 -41.17 1.61 21.99
N GLY A 150 -41.50 0.79 21.00
CA GLY A 150 -41.52 1.20 19.59
C GLY A 150 -42.76 2.01 19.29
N LEU A 151 -42.59 3.32 19.09
CA LEU A 151 -43.67 4.25 18.77
C LEU A 151 -44.04 4.23 17.28
N GLY A 152 -43.13 3.77 16.42
CA GLY A 152 -43.36 3.60 14.98
C GLY A 152 -42.20 2.92 14.26
N VAL A 153 -42.52 2.25 13.14
CA VAL A 153 -41.61 1.60 12.17
C VAL A 153 -42.04 1.97 10.75
#